data_AF-A0A9E3ZBQ9-F1
#
_entry.id   AF-A0A9E3ZBQ9-F1
#
_cell.length_a   1.000
_cell.length_b   1.000
_cell.length_c   1.000
_cell.angle_alpha   90.00
_cell.angle_beta   90.00
_cell.angle_gamma   90.00
#
_symmetry.space_group_name_H-M   'P 1'
#
loop_
_entity.id
_entity.type
_entity.pdbx_description
1 polymer ?
#
loop_
_entity_poly.entity_id
_entity_poly.type
_entity_poly.pdbx_seq_one_letter_code
_entity_poly.pdbx_strand_id
1 'polypeptide(L)'
;MDDKAAASFVGWHARLTGQDEFPPDRAGRAALRRAGDLEEVWRNPVAIAALAPLLRAWAVSSTDGPAVDRTILAGLAAAAVSERRQGSLGAALAACLDKPGAARDEAQRQGRLVTLTATEEPALFARLLRNLIAGPGEGRAPVVATAEAVLGWHTPEGRLYQRRRILLDFYAADVVPI
;
A
#
# COMPACT_ATOMS: atom_id res chain seq x y z
N MET A 1 2.64 -11.08 -8.20
CA MET A 1 3.16 -11.74 -6.97
C MET A 1 2.69 -13.18 -6.99
N ASP A 2 3.42 -14.13 -6.40
CA ASP A 2 2.90 -15.49 -6.28
C ASP A 2 1.84 -15.60 -5.17
N ASP A 3 1.07 -16.69 -5.17
CA ASP A 3 -0.04 -16.91 -4.22
C ASP A 3 0.44 -16.96 -2.76
N LYS A 4 1.67 -17.45 -2.54
CA LYS A 4 2.24 -17.60 -1.20
C LYS A 4 2.61 -16.24 -0.59
N ALA A 5 3.22 -15.36 -1.38
CA ALA A 5 3.54 -13.99 -0.98
C ALA A 5 2.26 -13.17 -0.79
N ALA A 6 1.25 -13.34 -1.64
CA ALA A 6 -0.06 -12.71 -1.46
C ALA A 6 -0.73 -13.15 -0.15
N ALA A 7 -0.76 -14.45 0.13
CA ALA A 7 -1.27 -15.00 1.38
C ALA A 7 -0.50 -14.46 2.60
N SER A 8 0.82 -14.28 2.47
CA SER A 8 1.66 -13.72 3.55
C SER A 8 1.28 -12.28 3.88
N PHE A 9 1.04 -11.43 2.86
CA PHE A 9 0.56 -10.06 3.06
C PHE A 9 -0.82 -10.00 3.70
N VAL A 10 -1.74 -10.85 3.25
CA VAL A 10 -3.08 -10.94 3.83
C VAL A 10 -3.03 -11.36 5.29
N GLY A 11 -2.36 -12.47 5.60
CA GLY A 11 -2.28 -13.00 6.97
C GLY A 11 -1.54 -12.05 7.93
N TRP A 12 -0.50 -11.37 7.44
CA TRP A 12 0.18 -10.34 8.22
C TRP A 12 -0.72 -9.13 8.50
N HIS A 13 -1.44 -8.63 7.49
CA HIS A 13 -2.34 -7.48 7.65
C HIS A 13 -3.51 -7.79 8.58
N ALA A 14 -4.05 -9.02 8.51
CA ALA A 14 -5.10 -9.48 9.42
C ALA A 14 -4.63 -9.42 10.88
N ARG A 15 -3.40 -9.89 11.18
CA ARG A 15 -2.81 -9.78 12.53
C ARG A 15 -2.60 -8.32 12.97
N LEU A 16 -2.16 -7.46 12.05
CA LEU A 16 -1.91 -6.05 12.33
C LEU A 16 -3.21 -5.31 12.68
N THR A 17 -4.32 -5.70 12.07
CA THR A 17 -5.62 -5.03 12.21
C THR A 17 -6.59 -5.72 13.18
N GLY A 18 -6.31 -6.96 13.58
CA GLY A 18 -7.18 -7.76 14.44
C GLY A 18 -8.33 -8.42 13.69
N GLN A 19 -8.11 -8.80 12.44
CA GLN A 19 -9.05 -9.60 11.64
C GLN A 19 -8.74 -11.11 11.81
N ASP A 20 -9.72 -11.95 11.45
CA ASP A 20 -9.57 -13.41 11.36
C ASP A 20 -8.97 -14.05 12.64
N GLU A 21 -9.59 -13.77 13.79
CA GLU A 21 -9.31 -14.38 15.11
C GLU A 21 -8.00 -13.97 15.80
N PHE A 22 -7.16 -13.12 15.17
CA PHE A 22 -5.94 -12.63 15.80
C PHE A 22 -6.20 -11.40 16.69
N PRO A 23 -5.60 -11.31 17.90
CA PRO A 23 -5.60 -10.07 18.66
C PRO A 23 -4.85 -8.99 17.87
N PRO A 24 -5.36 -7.74 17.80
CA PRO A 24 -4.75 -6.69 17.00
C PRO A 24 -3.39 -6.26 17.58
N ASP A 25 -2.36 -6.27 16.75
CA ASP A 25 -1.07 -5.63 17.08
C ASP A 25 -1.18 -4.09 16.93
N ARG A 26 -1.84 -3.46 17.90
CA ARG A 26 -2.07 -2.02 17.92
C ARG A 26 -0.76 -1.22 17.98
N ALA A 27 0.24 -1.73 18.71
CA ALA A 27 1.52 -1.06 18.86
C ALA A 27 2.32 -1.09 17.56
N GLY A 28 2.41 -2.25 16.92
CA GLY A 28 3.02 -2.41 15.61
C GLY A 28 2.34 -1.55 14.55
N ARG A 29 1.01 -1.56 14.52
CA ARG A 29 0.24 -0.72 13.58
C ARG A 29 0.49 0.77 13.81
N ALA A 30 0.49 1.22 15.06
CA ALA A 30 0.78 2.61 15.39
C ALA A 30 2.21 3.01 15.01
N ALA A 31 3.19 2.14 15.26
CA ALA A 31 4.58 2.36 14.89
C ALA A 31 4.74 2.51 13.36
N LEU A 32 4.15 1.61 12.58
CA LEU A 32 4.17 1.67 11.11
C LEU A 32 3.43 2.88 10.56
N ARG A 33 2.32 3.29 11.19
CA ARG A 33 1.57 4.49 10.79
C ARG A 33 2.30 5.80 11.13
N ARG A 34 3.25 5.78 12.05
CA ARG A 34 4.08 6.95 12.39
C ARG A 34 5.32 7.05 11.52
N ALA A 35 5.97 5.91 11.22
CA ALA A 35 7.13 5.90 10.35
C ALA A 35 6.75 6.45 8.97
N GLY A 36 7.38 7.51 8.49
CA GLY A 36 7.14 8.17 7.21
C GLY A 36 7.97 7.60 6.05
N ASP A 37 9.08 6.94 6.38
CA ASP A 37 10.02 6.35 5.43
C ASP A 37 10.70 5.10 5.99
N LEU A 38 11.63 4.56 5.19
CA LEU A 38 12.39 3.35 5.49
C LEU A 38 13.34 3.53 6.68
N GLU A 39 13.98 4.69 6.81
CA GLU A 39 14.95 4.95 7.87
C GLU A 39 14.27 5.00 9.25
N GLU A 40 13.11 5.62 9.32
CA GLU A 40 12.30 5.63 10.54
C GLU A 40 11.80 4.24 10.94
N VAL A 41 11.52 3.35 9.97
CA VAL A 41 11.21 1.95 10.27
C VAL A 41 12.42 1.25 10.88
N TRP A 42 13.60 1.37 10.26
CA TRP A 42 14.81 0.72 10.75
C TRP A 42 15.21 1.17 12.16
N ARG A 43 14.97 2.44 12.50
CA ARG A 43 15.23 2.99 13.83
C ARG A 43 14.18 2.61 14.87
N ASN A 44 13.04 2.06 14.46
CA ASN A 44 11.93 1.73 15.34
C ASN A 44 11.80 0.19 15.52
N PRO A 45 12.25 -0.37 16.65
CA PRO A 45 12.22 -1.82 16.87
C PRO A 45 10.80 -2.39 16.88
N VAL A 46 9.78 -1.60 17.25
CA VAL A 46 8.38 -2.01 17.22
C VAL A 46 7.88 -2.14 15.78
N ALA A 47 8.27 -1.21 14.90
CA ALA A 47 7.92 -1.28 13.48
C ALA A 47 8.59 -2.48 12.80
N ILE A 48 9.87 -2.75 13.10
CA ILE A 48 10.58 -3.93 12.61
C ILE A 48 9.96 -5.22 13.12
N ALA A 49 9.63 -5.30 14.42
CA ALA A 49 8.96 -6.47 14.99
C ALA A 49 7.61 -6.75 14.31
N ALA A 50 6.84 -5.70 14.01
CA ALA A 50 5.58 -5.81 13.29
C ALA A 50 5.76 -6.34 11.86
N LEU A 51 6.84 -5.96 11.16
CA LEU A 51 7.15 -6.44 9.80
C LEU A 51 7.84 -7.81 9.76
N ALA A 52 8.41 -8.28 10.87
CA ALA A 52 9.20 -9.50 10.92
C ALA A 52 8.51 -10.76 10.32
N PRO A 53 7.18 -10.98 10.47
CA PRO A 53 6.51 -12.09 9.79
C PRO A 53 6.59 -12.00 8.26
N LEU A 54 6.38 -10.82 7.69
CA LEU A 54 6.51 -10.57 6.24
C LEU A 54 7.95 -10.79 5.78
N LEU A 55 8.90 -10.18 6.49
CA LEU A 55 10.32 -10.28 6.15
C LEU A 55 10.81 -11.72 6.20
N ARG A 56 10.36 -12.52 7.18
CA ARG A 56 10.68 -13.96 7.24
C ARG A 56 10.06 -14.74 6.10
N ALA A 57 8.78 -14.50 5.78
CA ALA A 57 8.13 -15.17 4.66
C ALA A 57 8.86 -14.90 3.34
N TRP A 58 9.34 -13.66 3.15
CA TRP A 58 10.05 -13.22 1.96
C TRP A 58 11.52 -13.65 1.92
N ALA A 59 12.22 -13.68 3.05
CA ALA A 59 13.60 -14.15 3.14
C ALA A 59 13.73 -15.64 2.77
N VAL A 60 12.70 -16.44 3.05
CA VAL A 60 12.64 -17.85 2.64
C VAL A 60 12.43 -18.02 1.13
N SER A 61 11.93 -16.99 0.43
CA SER A 61 11.60 -17.02 -1.00
C SER A 61 12.53 -16.18 -1.89
N SER A 62 13.44 -15.38 -1.34
CA SER A 62 14.28 -14.45 -2.11
C SER A 62 15.75 -14.52 -1.65
N THR A 63 16.66 -14.79 -2.59
CA THR A 63 18.12 -14.78 -2.36
C THR A 63 18.76 -13.40 -2.44
N ASP A 64 18.02 -12.36 -2.82
CA ASP A 64 18.58 -11.02 -3.07
C ASP A 64 18.31 -10.02 -1.92
N GLY A 65 19.38 -9.46 -1.35
CA GLY A 65 19.37 -8.39 -0.33
C GLY A 65 18.47 -7.16 -0.63
N PRO A 66 18.34 -6.66 -1.88
CA PRO A 66 17.39 -5.58 -2.19
C PRO A 66 15.90 -5.96 -2.03
N ALA A 67 15.56 -7.20 -1.67
CA ALA A 67 14.17 -7.59 -1.39
C ALA A 67 13.63 -7.05 -0.05
N VAL A 68 14.51 -6.78 0.93
CA VAL A 68 14.09 -6.36 2.28
C VAL A 68 13.46 -4.98 2.25
N ASP A 69 14.16 -3.97 1.72
CA ASP A 69 13.65 -2.59 1.65
C ASP A 69 12.37 -2.49 0.83
N ARG A 70 12.29 -3.24 -0.28
CA ARG A 70 11.07 -3.35 -1.11
C ARG A 70 9.89 -3.88 -0.31
N THR A 71 10.13 -4.92 0.50
CA THR A 71 9.12 -5.52 1.37
C THR A 71 8.70 -4.58 2.49
N ILE A 72 9.65 -3.82 3.07
CA ILE A 72 9.35 -2.81 4.08
C ILE A 72 8.47 -1.70 3.49
N LEU A 73 8.82 -1.15 2.33
CA LEU A 73 8.02 -0.13 1.65
C LEU A 73 6.60 -0.64 1.31
N ALA A 74 6.50 -1.88 0.82
CA ALA A 74 5.22 -2.52 0.55
C ALA A 74 4.39 -2.72 1.83
N GLY A 75 5.04 -3.16 2.91
CA GLY A 75 4.43 -3.29 4.24
C GLY A 75 3.96 -1.94 4.80
N LEU A 76 4.75 -0.88 4.67
CA LEU A 76 4.37 0.47 5.09
C LEU A 76 3.11 0.97 4.36
N ALA A 77 3.06 0.80 3.03
CA ALA A 77 1.88 1.17 2.26
C ALA A 77 0.66 0.33 2.65
N ALA A 78 0.82 -0.99 2.80
CA ALA A 78 -0.24 -1.89 3.20
C ALA A 78 -0.75 -1.65 4.64
N ALA A 79 0.12 -1.18 5.56
CA ALA A 79 -0.26 -0.85 6.94
C ALA A 79 -1.24 0.34 7.06
N ALA A 80 -1.31 1.21 6.04
CA ALA A 80 -2.31 2.28 5.98
C ALA A 80 -3.72 1.77 5.66
N VAL A 81 -3.83 0.59 5.04
CA VAL A 81 -5.11 -0.05 4.77
C VAL A 81 -5.77 -0.37 6.11
N SER A 82 -6.91 0.25 6.37
CA SER A 82 -7.63 0.11 7.63
C SER A 82 -8.78 -0.88 7.55
N GLU A 83 -9.33 -1.10 6.35
CA GLU A 83 -10.33 -2.12 6.07
C GLU A 83 -10.01 -2.78 4.73
N ARG A 84 -10.00 -4.11 4.72
CA ARG A 84 -9.68 -4.89 3.53
C ARG A 84 -10.83 -4.82 2.53
N ARG A 85 -10.53 -4.36 1.31
CA ARG A 85 -11.43 -4.51 0.15
C ARG A 85 -10.90 -5.54 -0.84
N GLN A 86 -11.83 -6.15 -1.57
CA GLN A 86 -11.51 -6.82 -2.83
C GLN A 86 -11.54 -5.79 -3.97
N GLY A 87 -10.92 -6.12 -5.10
CA GLY A 87 -10.91 -5.29 -6.29
C GLY A 87 -9.55 -4.65 -6.59
N SER A 88 -9.56 -3.68 -7.50
CA SER A 88 -8.34 -3.06 -8.02
C SER A 88 -7.92 -1.83 -7.21
N LEU A 89 -6.62 -1.50 -7.30
CA LEU A 89 -6.06 -0.36 -6.57
C LEU A 89 -6.58 0.97 -7.13
N GLY A 90 -6.68 1.12 -8.46
CA GLY A 90 -7.16 2.36 -9.07
C GLY A 90 -8.60 2.71 -8.68
N ALA A 91 -9.51 1.72 -8.68
CA ALA A 91 -10.88 1.92 -8.23
C ALA A 91 -10.97 2.27 -6.73
N ALA A 92 -10.11 1.68 -5.89
CA ALA A 92 -10.02 2.06 -4.48
C ALA A 92 -9.53 3.50 -4.31
N LEU A 93 -8.57 3.94 -5.13
CA LEU A 93 -8.06 5.32 -5.10
C LEU A 93 -9.11 6.33 -5.58
N ALA A 94 -9.93 6.00 -6.59
CA ALA A 94 -11.07 6.83 -7.00
C ALA A 94 -12.02 7.05 -5.81
N ALA A 95 -12.45 5.96 -5.16
CA ALA A 95 -13.30 6.05 -3.97
C ALA A 95 -12.65 6.82 -2.80
N CYS A 96 -11.32 6.76 -2.64
CA CYS A 96 -10.61 7.55 -1.63
C CYS A 96 -10.60 9.05 -1.96
N LEU A 97 -10.48 9.42 -3.24
CA LEU A 97 -10.40 10.80 -3.70
C LEU A 97 -11.76 11.48 -3.86
N ASP A 98 -12.84 10.71 -3.99
CA ASP A 98 -14.22 11.21 -4.11
C ASP A 98 -14.85 11.65 -2.79
N LYS A 99 -14.26 11.29 -1.66
CA LYS A 99 -14.85 11.56 -0.36
C LYS A 99 -14.80 13.05 0.02
N PRO A 100 -15.84 13.57 0.72
CA PRO A 100 -15.85 14.94 1.20
C PRO A 100 -14.57 15.29 1.99
N GLY A 101 -13.89 16.37 1.58
CA GLY A 101 -12.63 16.81 2.20
C GLY A 101 -11.37 16.09 1.70
N ALA A 102 -11.48 15.05 0.86
CA ALA A 102 -10.34 14.42 0.21
C ALA A 102 -9.80 15.33 -0.90
N ALA A 103 -10.65 15.78 -1.82
CA ALA A 103 -10.34 16.78 -2.85
C ALA A 103 -11.50 17.78 -2.93
N ARG A 104 -11.19 19.05 -3.23
CA ARG A 104 -12.18 20.13 -3.35
C ARG A 104 -12.89 20.12 -4.70
N ASP A 105 -12.21 19.63 -5.74
CA ASP A 105 -12.70 19.56 -7.11
C ASP A 105 -12.01 18.44 -7.91
N GLU A 106 -12.50 18.23 -9.13
CA GLU A 106 -11.98 17.23 -10.06
C GLU A 106 -10.51 17.45 -10.43
N ALA A 107 -10.10 18.71 -10.61
CA ALA A 107 -8.72 19.05 -10.94
C ALA A 107 -7.75 18.62 -9.83
N GLN A 108 -8.15 18.76 -8.56
CA GLN A 108 -7.36 18.31 -7.42
C GLN A 108 -7.31 16.78 -7.32
N ARG A 109 -8.41 16.05 -7.64
CA ARG A 109 -8.40 14.57 -7.70
C ARG A 109 -7.39 14.08 -8.74
N GLN A 110 -7.50 14.59 -9.96
CA GLN A 110 -6.59 14.26 -11.06
C GLN A 110 -5.15 14.66 -10.74
N GLY A 111 -4.92 15.85 -10.19
CA GLY A 111 -3.58 16.33 -9.83
C GLY A 111 -2.89 15.40 -8.82
N ARG A 112 -3.63 14.86 -7.84
CA ARG A 112 -3.07 13.89 -6.88
C ARG A 112 -2.76 12.53 -7.52
N LEU A 113 -3.63 12.04 -8.40
CA LEU A 113 -3.40 10.80 -9.14
C LEU A 113 -2.19 10.93 -10.09
N VAL A 114 -2.07 12.06 -10.79
CA VAL A 114 -0.92 12.37 -11.65
C VAL A 114 0.35 12.44 -10.81
N THR A 115 0.32 13.12 -9.66
CA THR A 115 1.49 13.19 -8.77
C THR A 115 1.94 11.81 -8.31
N LEU A 116 1.00 10.94 -7.91
CA LEU A 116 1.29 9.55 -7.54
C LEU A 116 1.93 8.77 -8.69
N THR A 117 1.38 8.90 -9.89
CA THR A 117 1.76 8.05 -11.03
C THR A 117 2.99 8.55 -11.78
N ALA A 118 3.29 9.85 -11.69
CA ALA A 118 4.43 10.47 -12.34
C ALA A 118 5.77 10.19 -11.64
N THR A 119 5.77 9.90 -10.33
CA THR A 119 7.03 9.65 -9.62
C THR A 119 7.72 8.36 -10.08
N GLU A 120 9.04 8.43 -10.25
CA GLU A 120 9.88 7.28 -10.54
C GLU A 120 10.53 6.67 -9.30
N GLU A 121 10.58 7.44 -8.20
CA GLU A 121 11.24 7.04 -6.96
C GLU A 121 10.31 6.11 -6.15
N PRO A 122 10.71 4.85 -5.87
CA PRO A 122 9.84 3.88 -5.20
C PRO A 122 9.44 4.27 -3.78
N ALA A 123 10.35 4.88 -3.01
CA ALA A 123 10.06 5.33 -1.65
C ALA A 123 9.02 6.48 -1.65
N LEU A 124 9.19 7.44 -2.56
CA LEU A 124 8.22 8.52 -2.77
C LEU A 124 6.86 7.97 -3.22
N PHE A 125 6.84 7.02 -4.15
CA PHE A 125 5.61 6.35 -4.59
C PHE A 125 4.88 5.68 -3.41
N ALA A 126 5.58 4.86 -2.62
CA ALA A 126 4.99 4.19 -1.46
C ALA A 126 4.40 5.20 -0.45
N ARG A 127 5.11 6.31 -0.20
CA ARG A 127 4.66 7.39 0.67
C ARG A 127 3.40 8.09 0.14
N LEU A 128 3.39 8.47 -1.14
CA LEU A 128 2.24 9.10 -1.79
C LEU A 128 1.02 8.17 -1.78
N LEU A 129 1.21 6.90 -2.14
CA LEU A 129 0.16 5.89 -2.15
C LEU A 129 -0.45 5.73 -0.76
N ARG A 130 0.41 5.60 0.25
CA ARG A 130 -0.01 5.47 1.64
C ARG A 130 -0.82 6.68 2.11
N ASN A 131 -0.40 7.89 1.76
CA ASN A 131 -1.11 9.12 2.14
C ASN A 131 -2.50 9.19 1.49
N LEU A 132 -2.64 8.72 0.25
CA LEU A 132 -3.93 8.64 -0.43
C LEU A 132 -4.85 7.62 0.24
N ILE A 133 -4.34 6.44 0.57
CA ILE A 133 -5.11 5.40 1.28
C ILE A 133 -5.49 5.87 2.69
N ALA A 134 -4.52 6.38 3.47
CA ALA A 134 -4.71 6.80 4.85
C ALA A 134 -5.55 8.08 5.04
N GLY A 135 -5.94 8.74 3.93
CA GLY A 135 -6.74 9.96 3.95
C GLY A 135 -8.14 9.77 4.57
N PRO A 136 -9.02 10.78 4.47
CA PRO A 136 -10.34 10.80 5.12
C PRO A 136 -11.32 9.70 4.66
N GLY A 137 -10.86 8.74 3.85
CA GLY A 137 -11.62 7.66 3.27
C GLY A 137 -11.63 6.30 3.96
N GLU A 138 -11.34 6.24 5.25
CA GLU A 138 -11.35 5.00 6.06
C GLU A 138 -10.31 3.95 5.62
N GLY A 139 -9.29 4.30 4.82
CA GLY A 139 -8.23 3.36 4.47
C GLY A 139 -8.71 2.11 3.76
N ARG A 140 -9.78 2.17 2.96
CA ARG A 140 -10.33 1.02 2.23
C ARG A 140 -9.57 0.78 0.94
N ALA A 141 -8.67 -0.19 0.93
CA ALA A 141 -7.93 -0.57 -0.28
C ALA A 141 -7.63 -2.08 -0.29
N PRO A 142 -7.40 -2.66 -1.47
CA PRO A 142 -6.93 -4.04 -1.59
C PRO A 142 -5.48 -4.15 -1.10
N VAL A 143 -5.27 -4.83 0.03
CA VAL A 143 -3.95 -5.03 0.68
C VAL A 143 -2.94 -5.61 -0.31
N VAL A 144 -3.31 -6.68 -1.00
CA VAL A 144 -2.45 -7.38 -1.97
C VAL A 144 -2.07 -6.46 -3.12
N ALA A 145 -3.05 -5.83 -3.78
CA ALA A 145 -2.76 -4.95 -4.92
C ALA A 145 -1.97 -3.69 -4.51
N THR A 146 -2.13 -3.21 -3.27
CA THR A 146 -1.31 -2.14 -2.69
C THR A 146 0.16 -2.57 -2.56
N ALA A 147 0.40 -3.75 -1.98
CA ALA A 147 1.75 -4.29 -1.84
C ALA A 147 2.39 -4.57 -3.21
N GLU A 148 1.64 -5.17 -4.15
CA GLU A 148 2.11 -5.43 -5.51
C GLU A 148 2.50 -4.16 -6.26
N ALA A 149 1.72 -3.09 -6.10
CA ALA A 149 2.02 -1.83 -6.75
C ALA A 149 3.38 -1.29 -6.31
N VAL A 150 3.66 -1.31 -5.00
CA VAL A 150 4.94 -0.87 -4.45
C VAL A 150 6.09 -1.78 -4.85
N LEU A 151 5.90 -3.10 -4.80
CA LEU A 151 6.91 -4.07 -5.22
C LEU A 151 7.26 -3.90 -6.70
N GLY A 152 6.26 -3.77 -7.57
CA GLY A 152 6.43 -3.55 -9.00
C GLY A 152 7.10 -2.21 -9.34
N TRP A 153 6.92 -1.18 -8.51
CA TRP A 153 7.45 0.17 -8.77
C TRP A 153 8.99 0.26 -8.73
N HIS A 154 9.68 -0.78 -8.27
CA HIS A 154 11.14 -0.81 -8.17
C HIS A 154 11.86 -1.08 -9.50
N THR A 155 11.12 -1.44 -10.56
CA THR A 155 11.67 -1.69 -11.90
C THR A 155 11.00 -0.76 -12.92
N PRO A 156 11.71 -0.27 -13.96
CA PRO A 156 11.08 0.56 -15.00
C PRO A 156 9.84 -0.09 -15.63
N GLU A 157 9.92 -1.38 -15.96
CA GLU A 157 8.83 -2.15 -16.58
C GLU A 157 7.65 -2.29 -15.61
N GLY A 158 7.94 -2.62 -14.35
CA GLY A 158 6.92 -2.74 -13.31
C GLY A 158 6.25 -1.39 -13.01
N ARG A 159 6.98 -0.26 -13.04
CA ARG A 159 6.40 1.09 -12.94
C ARG A 159 5.41 1.35 -14.07
N LEU A 160 5.81 1.10 -15.31
CA LEU A 160 4.94 1.31 -16.47
C LEU A 160 3.67 0.46 -16.37
N TYR A 161 3.81 -0.81 -16.00
CA TYR A 161 2.68 -1.72 -15.79
C TYR A 161 1.73 -1.21 -14.70
N GLN A 162 2.25 -0.90 -13.51
CA GLN A 162 1.44 -0.45 -12.38
C GLN A 162 0.79 0.90 -12.64
N ARG A 163 1.50 1.84 -13.28
CA ARG A 163 0.98 3.14 -13.72
C ARG A 163 -0.24 2.94 -14.63
N ARG A 164 -0.10 2.11 -15.66
CA ARG A 164 -1.19 1.82 -16.60
C ARG A 164 -2.38 1.20 -15.89
N ARG A 165 -2.15 0.20 -15.02
CA ARG A 165 -3.21 -0.48 -14.26
C ARG A 165 -3.97 0.50 -13.36
N ILE A 166 -3.25 1.28 -12.54
CA ILE A 166 -3.85 2.27 -11.65
C ILE A 166 -4.70 3.28 -12.42
N LEU A 167 -4.19 3.85 -13.52
CA LEU A 167 -4.92 4.85 -14.29
C LEU A 167 -6.17 4.27 -14.96
N LEU A 168 -6.05 3.10 -15.60
CA LEU A 168 -7.19 2.45 -16.26
C LEU A 168 -8.30 2.11 -15.24
N ASP A 169 -7.93 1.52 -14.11
CA ASP A 169 -8.87 1.14 -13.05
C ASP A 169 -9.53 2.35 -12.40
N PHE A 170 -8.79 3.46 -12.24
CA PHE A 170 -9.30 4.71 -11.70
C PHE A 170 -10.37 5.31 -12.61
N TYR A 171 -10.04 5.54 -13.89
CA TYR A 171 -10.99 6.15 -14.82
C TYR A 171 -12.15 5.22 -15.18
N ALA A 172 -11.97 3.90 -15.13
CA ALA A 172 -13.08 2.96 -15.29
C ALA A 172 -14.10 3.05 -14.15
N ALA A 173 -13.65 3.36 -12.93
CA ALA A 173 -14.52 3.56 -11.77
C ALA A 173 -15.33 4.86 -11.86
N ASP A 174 -14.76 5.93 -12.44
CA ASP A 174 -15.45 7.21 -12.63
C ASP A 174 -16.55 7.16 -13.71
N VAL A 175 -16.45 6.24 -14.67
CA VAL A 175 -17.40 6.14 -15.80
C VAL A 175 -18.67 5.35 -15.44
N VAL A 176 -18.66 4.57 -14.36
CA VAL A 176 -19.83 3.80 -13.90
C VAL A 176 -20.29 4.34 -12.54
N PRO A 177 -21.29 5.23 -12.48
CA PRO A 177 -21.93 5.55 -11.22
C PRO A 177 -22.66 4.28 -10.74
N ILE A 178 -22.27 3.77 -9.58
CA ILE A 178 -23.01 2.72 -8.85
C ILE A 178 -24.27 3.34 -8.26
#